data_AF-A0A9W2ZHV5-F1
#
_entry.id   AF-A0A9W2ZHV5-F1
#
_cell.length_a   1.000
_cell.length_b   1.000
_cell.length_c   1.000
_cell.angle_alpha   90.00
_cell.angle_beta   90.00
_cell.angle_gamma   90.00
#
_symmetry.space_group_name_H-M   'P 1'
#
loop_
_entity.id
_entity.type
_entity.pdbx_description
1 polymer ?
#
loop_
_entity_poly.entity_id
_entity_poly.type
_entity_poly.pdbx_seq_one_letter_code
_entity_poly.pdbx_strand_id
1 'polypeptide(L)'
;MVVTSSGLYNAAQYKPAMQSSLYKNYYAYKANDGNTDSNAYHGSCQHTDLGYVPWWMVDLLGQFVIEMVRLTNRQDMSPQRLRNFDIDIFQQDPRRIPKFPNIKGQVCYNQTDPLDGGTFNFTCNGSIVGRYVRLVMRYVETYR
;
A
#
# COMPACT_ATOMS: atom_id res chain seq x y z
N MET A 1 -0.05 7.74 19.60
CA MET A 1 0.32 6.80 20.68
C MET A 1 1.84 6.69 20.65
N VAL A 2 2.54 7.06 21.73
CA VAL A 2 4.00 7.01 21.82
C VAL A 2 4.40 5.76 22.57
N VAL A 3 5.37 5.00 22.04
CA VAL A 3 6.37 4.26 22.80
C VAL A 3 7.68 4.25 21.97
N THR A 4 8.87 4.48 22.57
CA THR A 4 10.23 3.99 22.16
C THR A 4 10.58 2.84 23.15
N SER A 5 11.46 1.87 22.87
CA SER A 5 11.22 0.51 23.40
C SER A 5 9.76 0.05 23.20
N SER A 6 9.20 0.12 21.99
CA SER A 6 9.29 1.16 20.94
C SER A 6 8.13 0.98 20.00
N GLY A 7 7.00 1.51 20.43
CA GLY A 7 5.87 1.87 19.60
C GLY A 7 6.26 2.21 18.18
N LEU A 8 5.42 1.71 17.30
CA LEU A 8 5.61 1.72 15.87
C LEU A 8 5.79 3.15 15.36
N TYR A 9 6.91 3.38 14.67
CA TYR A 9 7.18 4.60 13.92
C TYR A 9 6.69 4.43 12.46
N ASN A 10 6.06 5.46 11.90
CA ASN A 10 5.67 5.43 10.49
C ASN A 10 6.87 5.73 9.57
N ALA A 11 7.60 4.68 9.18
CA ALA A 11 8.74 4.79 8.29
C ALA A 11 8.37 5.27 6.87
N ALA A 12 7.12 5.11 6.44
CA ALA A 12 6.68 5.43 5.10
C ALA A 12 6.40 6.93 4.88
N GLN A 13 6.18 7.70 5.94
CA GLN A 13 5.76 9.09 5.83
C GLN A 13 6.79 9.93 5.05
N TYR A 14 6.28 10.66 4.04
CA TYR A 14 7.03 11.52 3.12
C TYR A 14 8.18 10.82 2.37
N LYS A 15 8.15 9.50 2.29
CA LYS A 15 9.12 8.74 1.49
C LYS A 15 8.70 8.68 0.02
N PRO A 16 9.65 8.47 -0.91
CA PRO A 16 9.31 8.31 -2.31
C PRO A 16 8.29 7.19 -2.52
N ALA A 17 7.17 7.54 -3.15
CA ALA A 17 6.08 6.62 -3.46
C ALA A 17 5.84 6.58 -4.97
N MET A 18 5.40 5.42 -5.44
CA MET A 18 5.14 5.11 -6.84
C MET A 18 3.85 4.32 -6.97
N GLN A 19 3.22 4.41 -8.13
CA GLN A 19 2.01 3.64 -8.44
C GLN A 19 2.02 3.19 -9.90
N SER A 20 1.19 2.20 -10.22
CA SER A 20 1.11 1.60 -11.55
C SER A 20 0.76 2.57 -12.67
N SER A 21 -0.11 3.54 -12.38
CA SER A 21 -0.66 4.51 -13.32
C SER A 21 -1.23 5.70 -12.55
N LEU A 22 -1.42 6.84 -13.21
CA LEU A 22 -1.90 8.07 -12.56
C LEU A 22 -3.26 8.46 -13.11
N TYR A 23 -4.30 8.34 -12.28
CA TYR A 23 -5.59 8.95 -12.59
C TYR A 23 -5.54 10.44 -12.20
N LYS A 24 -5.58 11.34 -13.21
CA LYS A 24 -5.61 12.80 -13.03
C LYS A 24 -4.47 13.31 -12.12
N ASN A 25 -4.79 13.90 -10.97
CA ASN A 25 -3.87 14.51 -10.01
C ASN A 25 -3.79 13.71 -8.68
N TYR A 26 -4.21 12.45 -8.68
CA TYR A 26 -4.19 11.57 -7.51
C TYR A 26 -2.85 10.82 -7.40
N TYR A 27 -1.78 11.59 -7.20
CA TYR A 27 -0.40 11.11 -7.16
C TYR A 27 -0.11 10.14 -6.00
N ALA A 28 0.86 9.25 -6.21
CA ALA A 28 1.24 8.21 -5.24
C ALA A 28 1.65 8.76 -3.87
N TYR A 29 2.33 9.91 -3.83
CA TYR A 29 2.80 10.51 -2.57
C TYR A 29 1.67 10.90 -1.61
N LYS A 30 0.43 11.03 -2.10
CA LYS A 30 -0.73 11.36 -1.26
C LYS A 30 -1.07 10.25 -0.27
N ALA A 31 -0.77 8.99 -0.60
CA ALA A 31 -1.02 7.87 0.32
C ALA A 31 -0.06 7.84 1.52
N ASN A 32 1.03 8.62 1.49
CA ASN A 32 2.01 8.69 2.58
C ASN A 32 2.41 10.12 2.93
N ASP A 33 1.52 11.09 2.70
CA ASP A 33 1.71 12.51 3.02
C ASP A 33 1.41 12.86 4.51
N GLY A 34 1.13 11.85 5.33
CA GLY A 34 0.85 12.02 6.76
C GLY A 34 -0.57 12.47 7.09
N ASN A 35 -1.44 12.64 6.10
CA ASN A 35 -2.85 12.98 6.31
C ASN A 35 -3.74 11.78 5.96
N THR A 36 -4.56 11.36 6.92
CA THR A 36 -5.44 10.19 6.82
C THR A 36 -6.87 10.56 6.43
N ASP A 37 -7.07 11.71 5.79
CA ASP A 37 -8.39 12.10 5.27
C ASP A 37 -8.83 11.10 4.19
N SER A 38 -9.92 10.38 4.48
CA SER A 38 -10.46 9.32 3.62
C SER A 38 -11.41 9.85 2.54
N ASN A 39 -11.63 11.16 2.45
CA ASN A 39 -12.37 11.78 1.36
C ASN A 39 -11.43 12.15 0.22
N ALA A 40 -11.59 11.49 -0.93
CA ALA A 40 -10.72 11.70 -2.08
C ALA A 40 -10.74 13.14 -2.62
N TYR A 41 -11.82 13.89 -2.41
CA TYR A 41 -11.94 15.27 -2.86
C TYR A 41 -11.14 16.26 -1.98
N HIS A 42 -10.71 15.85 -0.79
CA HIS A 42 -9.88 16.67 0.10
C HIS A 42 -8.38 16.61 -0.24
N GLY A 43 -8.01 15.83 -1.25
CA GLY A 43 -6.68 15.88 -1.85
C GLY A 43 -5.62 15.00 -1.20
N SER A 44 -5.99 14.13 -0.25
CA SER A 44 -5.06 13.23 0.48
C SER A 44 -5.13 11.75 0.05
N CYS A 45 -5.85 11.43 -1.03
CA CYS A 45 -5.91 10.07 -1.56
C CYS A 45 -5.09 9.94 -2.85
N GLN A 46 -4.50 8.77 -3.10
CA GLN A 46 -3.97 8.38 -4.41
C GLN A 46 -5.03 7.65 -5.24
N HIS A 47 -4.85 7.58 -6.56
CA HIS A 47 -5.72 6.82 -7.45
C HIS A 47 -4.98 6.40 -8.72
N THR A 48 -5.14 5.13 -9.09
CA THR A 48 -4.62 4.54 -10.34
C THR A 48 -5.69 4.52 -11.42
N ASP A 49 -5.28 4.48 -12.70
CA ASP A 49 -6.22 4.23 -13.81
C ASP A 49 -6.72 2.78 -13.82
N LEU A 50 -7.87 2.58 -14.45
CA LEU A 50 -8.36 1.24 -14.80
C LEU A 50 -7.49 0.61 -15.91
N GLY A 51 -7.48 -0.72 -15.99
CA GLY A 51 -6.87 -1.47 -17.11
C GLY A 51 -5.42 -1.95 -16.89
N TYR A 52 -4.83 -1.69 -15.72
CA TYR A 52 -3.53 -2.22 -15.31
C TYR A 52 -3.68 -3.06 -14.04
N VAL A 53 -2.72 -3.96 -13.77
CA VAL A 53 -2.58 -4.57 -12.43
C VAL A 53 -2.30 -3.44 -11.43
N PRO A 54 -3.26 -3.04 -10.58
CA PRO A 54 -3.09 -1.87 -9.74
C PRO A 54 -2.08 -2.16 -8.65
N TRP A 55 -1.08 -1.30 -8.51
CA TRP A 55 -0.15 -1.37 -7.38
C TRP A 55 0.28 0.02 -6.95
N TRP A 56 0.61 0.12 -5.66
CA TRP A 56 1.26 1.25 -5.05
C TRP A 56 2.45 0.75 -4.23
N MET A 57 3.56 1.48 -4.22
CA MET A 57 4.77 1.09 -3.51
C MET A 57 5.49 2.30 -2.93
N VAL A 58 6.03 2.15 -1.72
CA VAL A 58 6.93 3.12 -1.11
C VAL A 58 8.35 2.56 -1.02
N ASP A 59 9.33 3.39 -1.36
CA ASP A 59 10.74 3.17 -1.04
C ASP A 59 11.04 3.83 0.30
N LEU A 60 11.27 3.05 1.35
CA LEU A 60 11.54 3.56 2.70
C LEU A 60 12.92 4.25 2.83
N LEU A 61 13.75 4.24 1.78
CA LEU A 61 15.12 4.78 1.71
C LEU A 61 16.13 4.08 2.63
N GLY A 62 15.72 3.03 3.32
CA GLY A 62 16.53 2.19 4.20
C GLY A 62 15.82 0.87 4.46
N GLN A 63 16.54 -0.08 5.04
CA GLN A 63 15.90 -1.31 5.52
C GLN A 63 15.31 -1.07 6.90
N PHE A 64 14.07 -1.51 7.08
CA PHE A 64 13.33 -1.46 8.34
C PHE A 64 12.84 -2.85 8.70
N VAL A 65 12.68 -3.07 10.00
CA VAL A 65 11.88 -4.18 10.52
C VAL A 65 10.42 -3.75 10.45
N ILE A 66 9.64 -4.41 9.60
CA ILE A 66 8.23 -4.10 9.35
C ILE A 66 7.37 -5.14 10.07
N GLU A 67 6.54 -4.66 10.98
CA GLU A 67 5.66 -5.49 11.82
C GLU A 67 4.19 -5.32 11.43
N MET A 68 3.82 -4.13 10.96
CA MET A 68 2.44 -3.80 10.63
C MET A 68 2.41 -2.73 9.53
N VAL A 69 1.42 -2.84 8.65
CA VAL A 69 1.06 -1.79 7.68
C VAL A 69 -0.30 -1.21 8.06
N ARG A 70 -0.33 0.09 8.31
CA ARG A 70 -1.58 0.84 8.52
C ARG A 70 -2.03 1.45 7.20
N LEU A 71 -3.28 1.21 6.82
CA LEU A 71 -3.85 1.64 5.55
C LEU A 71 -5.17 2.37 5.80
N THR A 72 -5.32 3.56 5.21
CA THR A 72 -6.59 4.29 5.22
C THR A 72 -7.26 4.13 3.85
N ASN A 73 -8.42 3.47 3.83
CA ASN A 73 -9.24 3.29 2.64
C ASN A 73 -10.21 4.47 2.47
N ARG A 74 -10.51 4.80 1.22
CA ARG A 74 -11.44 5.87 0.84
C ARG A 74 -12.83 5.60 1.42
N GLN A 75 -13.49 6.64 1.93
CA GLN A 75 -14.81 6.52 2.57
C GLN A 75 -15.92 7.24 1.81
N ASP A 76 -15.62 8.31 1.08
CA ASP A 76 -16.66 9.13 0.43
C ASP A 76 -17.37 8.40 -0.72
N MET A 77 -16.69 7.48 -1.41
CA MET A 77 -17.28 6.71 -2.49
C MET A 77 -16.48 5.44 -2.82
N SER A 78 -17.20 4.34 -3.01
CA SER A 78 -16.66 3.06 -3.49
C SER A 78 -15.54 2.42 -2.65
N PRO A 79 -15.65 2.34 -1.30
CA PRO A 79 -14.64 1.70 -0.46
C PRO A 79 -14.34 0.24 -0.88
N GLN A 80 -15.35 -0.48 -1.35
CA GLN A 80 -15.29 -1.88 -1.76
C GLN A 80 -14.36 -2.17 -2.94
N ARG A 81 -13.84 -1.14 -3.63
CA ARG A 81 -12.85 -1.32 -4.71
C ARG A 81 -11.56 -1.92 -4.17
N LEU A 82 -11.16 -1.55 -2.95
CA LEU A 82 -9.94 -2.05 -2.34
C LEU A 82 -10.22 -3.43 -1.73
N ARG A 83 -9.91 -4.47 -2.51
CA ARG A 83 -10.15 -5.89 -2.22
C ARG A 83 -9.12 -6.75 -2.91
N ASN A 84 -9.01 -8.02 -2.51
CA ASN A 84 -8.13 -9.01 -3.13
C ASN A 84 -6.72 -8.47 -3.43
N PHE A 85 -6.02 -7.98 -2.41
CA PHE A 85 -4.69 -7.41 -2.55
C PHE A 85 -3.67 -8.05 -1.61
N ASP A 86 -2.42 -7.96 -2.01
CA ASP A 86 -1.28 -8.35 -1.19
C ASP A 86 -0.56 -7.12 -0.67
N ILE A 87 -0.06 -7.24 0.55
CA ILE A 87 1.01 -6.40 1.06
C ILE A 87 2.28 -7.24 1.05
N ASP A 88 3.21 -6.89 0.17
CA ASP A 88 4.50 -7.57 0.07
C ASP A 88 5.68 -6.62 0.23
N ILE A 89 6.76 -7.19 0.76
CA ILE A 89 7.94 -6.47 1.21
C ILE A 89 9.16 -7.00 0.46
N PHE A 90 9.99 -6.08 -0.02
CA PHE A 90 11.23 -6.39 -0.71
C PHE A 90 12.42 -5.68 -0.06
N GLN A 91 13.55 -6.37 -0.01
CA GLN A 91 14.81 -5.76 0.44
C GLN A 91 15.48 -4.89 -0.63
N GLN A 92 15.27 -5.23 -1.91
CA GLN A 92 15.81 -4.52 -3.08
C GLN A 92 14.69 -4.00 -3.97
N ASP A 93 15.01 -3.08 -4.89
CA ASP A 93 14.02 -2.46 -5.79
C ASP A 93 13.36 -3.52 -6.70
N PRO A 94 12.08 -3.86 -6.48
CA PRO A 94 11.42 -4.91 -7.24
C PRO A 94 11.24 -4.55 -8.73
N ARG A 95 11.35 -3.28 -9.11
CA ARG A 95 11.24 -2.84 -10.52
C ARG A 95 12.39 -3.35 -11.39
N ARG A 96 13.50 -3.77 -10.77
CA ARG A 96 14.66 -4.34 -11.47
C ARG A 96 14.53 -5.84 -11.75
N ILE A 97 13.49 -6.49 -11.22
CA ILE A 97 13.25 -7.92 -11.37
C ILE A 97 12.41 -8.14 -12.64
N PRO A 98 12.79 -9.10 -13.52
CA PRO A 98 11.97 -9.45 -14.67
C PRO A 98 10.53 -9.79 -14.27
N LYS A 99 9.56 -9.40 -15.11
CA LYS A 99 8.11 -9.59 -14.92
C LYS A 99 7.46 -8.70 -13.86
N PHE A 100 8.13 -7.66 -13.34
CA PHE A 100 7.46 -6.63 -12.56
C PHE A 100 6.23 -6.06 -13.31
N PRO A 101 5.06 -5.85 -12.66
CA PRO A 101 4.77 -6.03 -11.24
C PRO A 101 4.34 -7.45 -10.82
N ASN A 102 4.26 -8.40 -11.75
CA ASN A 102 3.83 -9.80 -11.54
C ASN A 102 4.91 -10.68 -10.89
N ILE A 103 5.44 -10.21 -9.77
CA ILE A 103 6.40 -10.88 -8.90
C ILE A 103 5.86 -10.85 -7.47
N LYS A 104 6.40 -11.66 -6.57
CA LYS A 104 6.03 -11.65 -5.14
C LYS A 104 7.24 -11.38 -4.27
N GLY A 105 7.08 -10.47 -3.31
CA GLY A 105 8.02 -10.27 -2.21
C GLY A 105 7.73 -11.21 -1.05
N GLN A 106 8.34 -10.94 0.10
CA GLN A 106 7.90 -11.57 1.34
C GLN A 106 6.53 -11.00 1.72
N VAL A 107 5.52 -11.87 1.78
CA VAL A 107 4.14 -11.46 2.03
C VAL A 107 3.99 -11.10 3.51
N CYS A 108 3.57 -9.86 3.78
CA CYS A 108 3.15 -9.42 5.10
C CYS A 108 1.70 -9.83 5.38
N TYR A 109 0.80 -9.54 4.44
CA TYR A 109 -0.62 -9.80 4.59
C TYR A 109 -1.30 -10.07 3.25
N ASN A 110 -2.32 -10.92 3.24
CA ASN A 110 -3.21 -11.12 2.10
C ASN A 110 -4.63 -10.73 2.51
N GLN A 111 -5.20 -9.73 1.83
CA GLN A 111 -6.58 -9.31 2.05
C GLN A 111 -7.44 -9.83 0.89
N THR A 112 -8.40 -10.70 1.17
CA THR A 112 -9.35 -11.20 0.16
C THR A 112 -10.57 -10.31 0.04
N ASP A 113 -11.20 -10.02 1.17
CA ASP A 113 -12.49 -9.35 1.22
C ASP A 113 -12.36 -7.84 0.95
N PRO A 114 -13.41 -7.22 0.42
CA PRO A 114 -13.47 -5.77 0.31
C PRO A 114 -13.31 -5.09 1.68
N LEU A 115 -12.57 -3.98 1.71
CA LEU A 115 -12.50 -3.11 2.86
C LEU A 115 -13.62 -2.07 2.85
N ASP A 116 -14.13 -1.74 4.03
CA ASP A 116 -14.93 -0.54 4.24
C ASP A 116 -14.07 0.72 4.18
N GLY A 117 -14.71 1.89 4.23
CA GLY A 117 -14.01 3.16 4.40
C GLY A 117 -13.47 3.28 5.83
N GLY A 118 -12.24 3.78 5.98
CA GLY A 118 -11.63 3.92 7.31
C GLY A 118 -10.19 3.43 7.36
N THR A 119 -9.65 3.30 8.58
CA THR A 119 -8.24 2.93 8.80
C THR A 119 -8.13 1.53 9.39
N PHE A 120 -7.29 0.71 8.77
CA PHE A 120 -7.07 -0.69 9.12
C PHE A 120 -5.59 -0.94 9.41
N ASN A 121 -5.32 -1.86 10.33
CA ASN A 121 -3.96 -2.30 10.67
C ASN A 121 -3.79 -3.75 10.18
N PHE A 122 -2.81 -3.98 9.31
CA PHE A 122 -2.44 -5.28 8.79
C PHE A 122 -1.14 -5.72 9.45
N THR A 123 -1.23 -6.54 10.51
CA THR A 123 -0.07 -7.09 11.21
C THR A 123 0.53 -8.22 10.39
N CYS A 124 1.83 -8.16 10.12
CA CYS A 124 2.54 -9.21 9.40
C CYS A 124 2.66 -10.49 10.24
N ASN A 125 2.75 -11.66 9.59
CA ASN A 125 3.07 -12.89 10.29
C ASN A 125 4.57 -12.93 10.65
N GLY A 126 4.91 -12.32 11.78
CA GLY A 126 6.28 -12.07 12.21
C GLY A 126 6.89 -10.81 11.60
N SER A 127 8.06 -10.42 12.12
CA SER A 127 8.76 -9.22 11.67
C SER A 127 9.49 -9.46 10.35
N ILE A 128 9.25 -8.60 9.37
CA ILE A 128 9.83 -8.72 8.02
C ILE A 128 10.85 -7.60 7.80
N VAL A 129 12.09 -7.94 7.44
CA VAL A 129 13.10 -6.93 7.09
C VAL A 129 12.96 -6.55 5.62
N GLY A 130 12.77 -5.26 5.34
CA GLY A 130 12.70 -4.77 3.95
C GLY A 130 12.78 -3.26 3.81
N ARG A 131 12.90 -2.82 2.55
CA ARG A 131 13.01 -1.42 2.13
C ARG A 131 11.84 -0.96 1.30
N TYR A 132 11.25 -1.84 0.50
CA TYR A 132 10.11 -1.51 -0.34
C TYR A 132 8.88 -2.20 0.22
N VAL A 133 7.81 -1.45 0.45
CA VAL A 133 6.50 -1.99 0.84
C VAL A 133 5.54 -1.71 -0.29
N ARG A 134 4.95 -2.76 -0.84
CA ARG A 134 4.03 -2.67 -1.97
C ARG A 134 2.68 -3.26 -1.61
N LEU A 135 1.65 -2.52 -1.98
CA LEU A 135 0.28 -3.00 -2.06
C LEU A 135 -0.03 -3.29 -3.52
N VAL A 136 -0.37 -4.53 -3.85
CA VAL A 136 -0.73 -4.94 -5.22
C VAL A 136 -2.07 -5.64 -5.23
N MET A 137 -3.02 -5.10 -5.99
CA MET A 137 -4.31 -5.74 -6.20
C MET A 137 -4.13 -6.90 -7.18
N ARG A 138 -4.64 -8.07 -6.79
CA ARG A 138 -4.74 -9.22 -7.67
C ARG A 138 -6.04 -9.10 -8.45
N TYR A 139 -5.98 -9.35 -9.76
CA TYR A 139 -7.21 -9.60 -10.50
C TYR A 139 -7.88 -10.83 -9.90
N VAL A 140 -9.11 -10.65 -9.41
CA VAL A 140 -10.03 -11.78 -9.34
C VAL A 140 -10.50 -11.93 -10.79
N GLU A 141 -10.19 -13.04 -11.44
CA GLU A 141 -11.01 -13.48 -12.57
C GLU A 141 -12.45 -13.55 -12.04
N THR A 142 -13.28 -12.56 -12.31
CA THR A 142 -14.69 -12.63 -11.93
C THR A 142 -15.54 -12.25 -13.12
N TYR A 143 -16.43 -13.20 -13.44
CA TYR A 143 -17.53 -13.18 -14.40
C TYR A 143 -17.16 -13.44 -15.87
N ARG A 144 -17.27 -14.72 -16.25
CA ARG A 144 -18.01 -15.06 -17.48
C ARG A 144 -19.50 -14.81 -17.23
#